data_AF-A0A819Y0D6-F1
#
_entry.id   AF-A0A819Y0D6-F1
#
_cell.length_a   1.000
_cell.length_b   1.000
_cell.length_c   1.000
_cell.angle_alpha   90.00
_cell.angle_beta   90.00
_cell.angle_gamma   90.00
#
_symmetry.space_group_name_H-M   'P 1'
#
loop_
_entity.id
_entity.type
_entity.pdbx_description
1 polymer ?
#
loop_
_entity_poly.entity_id
_entity_poly.type
_entity_poly.pdbx_seq_one_letter_code
_entity_poly.pdbx_strand_id
1 'polypeptide(L)'
;GAIPISAWAGVTTDDNIQPVTLSVNITLYNYSTNSVTVSSNGLLCLDSCTNAYSNGNLPTTNVGGPTAFAFWDDLIIYGSTGQMVYYSTTGTAPNRITGFEYYTSPVSTPAQYYHFQILFYENLPNIVKYVYFEIYAGSSSATIGVQQSSSGPSTTYSVNQAYAVSYNTTLIFDTNAGTYTRL
;
A
#
# COMPACT_ATOMS: atom_id res chain seq x y z
N GLY A 1 -12.46 10.10 11.36
CA GLY A 1 -12.99 8.79 10.95
C GLY A 1 -12.33 8.36 9.66
N ALA A 2 -12.44 7.08 9.29
CA ALA A 2 -11.95 6.59 8.01
C ALA A 2 -12.76 7.17 6.84
N ILE A 3 -12.07 7.61 5.80
CA ILE A 3 -12.64 8.27 4.61
C ILE A 3 -12.48 7.31 3.44
N PRO A 4 -13.58 6.91 2.76
CA PRO A 4 -13.47 6.06 1.59
C PRO A 4 -12.79 6.80 0.44
N ILE A 5 -12.09 6.07 -0.44
CA ILE A 5 -11.75 6.58 -1.77
C ILE A 5 -13.04 6.80 -2.55
N SER A 6 -13.55 8.04 -2.54
CA SER A 6 -14.92 8.36 -2.98
C SER A 6 -15.28 7.86 -4.37
N ALA A 7 -14.32 7.85 -5.32
CA ALA A 7 -14.53 7.35 -6.66
C ALA A 7 -14.83 5.84 -6.74
N TRP A 8 -14.52 5.07 -5.69
CA TRP A 8 -14.68 3.62 -5.64
C TRP A 8 -15.87 3.18 -4.76
N ALA A 9 -16.58 4.14 -4.14
CA ALA A 9 -17.63 3.82 -3.18
C ALA A 9 -18.82 3.13 -3.87
N GLY A 10 -19.01 1.84 -3.55
CA GLY A 10 -20.14 1.04 -4.06
C GLY A 10 -19.98 0.55 -5.50
N VAL A 11 -18.86 0.82 -6.16
CA VAL A 11 -18.59 0.42 -7.55
C VAL A 11 -17.45 -0.59 -7.62
N THR A 12 -17.54 -1.52 -8.56
CA THR A 12 -16.43 -2.44 -8.82
C THR A 12 -15.27 -1.68 -9.44
N THR A 13 -14.10 -1.79 -8.84
CA THR A 13 -12.91 -1.04 -9.23
C THR A 13 -11.74 -1.99 -9.44
N ASP A 14 -11.20 -1.95 -10.65
CA ASP A 14 -10.08 -2.76 -11.12
C ASP A 14 -9.12 -1.84 -11.90
N ASP A 15 -7.81 -2.08 -11.78
CA ASP A 15 -6.75 -1.30 -12.44
C ASP A 15 -6.96 0.23 -12.38
N ASN A 16 -7.25 0.75 -11.19
CA ASN A 16 -7.54 2.16 -11.00
C ASN A 16 -6.58 2.82 -10.01
N ILE A 17 -6.33 4.11 -10.24
CA ILE A 17 -5.58 4.97 -9.33
C ILE A 17 -6.39 6.20 -8.98
N GLN A 18 -6.28 6.65 -7.73
CA GLN A 18 -6.94 7.86 -7.25
C GLN A 18 -5.98 8.73 -6.43
N PRO A 19 -5.77 10.00 -6.82
CA PRO A 19 -5.08 10.94 -5.97
C PRO A 19 -5.93 11.28 -4.74
N VAL A 20 -5.27 11.39 -3.59
CA VAL A 20 -5.84 11.86 -2.34
C VAL A 20 -4.96 12.95 -1.76
N THR A 21 -5.59 13.99 -1.22
CA THR A 21 -4.91 15.04 -0.45
C THR A 21 -5.11 14.77 1.03
N LEU A 22 -4.00 14.61 1.74
CA LEU A 22 -3.93 14.33 3.16
C LEU A 22 -3.88 15.64 3.97
N SER A 23 -4.30 15.55 5.23
CA SER A 23 -4.20 16.67 6.18
C SER A 23 -2.79 16.86 6.76
N VAL A 24 -1.87 15.92 6.48
CA VAL A 24 -0.50 15.86 6.97
C VAL A 24 0.37 15.28 5.87
N ASN A 25 1.62 15.73 5.80
CA ASN A 25 2.59 15.10 4.93
C ASN A 25 2.94 13.69 5.43
N ILE A 26 3.13 12.77 4.50
CA ILE A 26 3.82 11.50 4.73
C ILE A 26 5.17 11.54 4.02
N THR A 27 6.13 10.77 4.54
CA THR A 27 7.51 10.79 4.05
C THR A 27 8.03 9.39 3.75
N LEU A 28 8.56 9.21 2.53
CA LEU A 28 9.27 8.01 2.10
C LEU A 28 10.48 8.43 1.26
N TYR A 29 11.65 7.83 1.50
CA TYR A 29 12.92 8.21 0.83
C TYR A 29 13.21 9.72 0.84
N ASN A 30 12.99 10.37 1.98
CA ASN A 30 13.15 11.81 2.21
C ASN A 30 12.29 12.72 1.30
N TYR A 31 11.35 12.13 0.57
CA TYR A 31 10.33 12.83 -0.16
C TYR A 31 9.08 12.95 0.71
N SER A 32 8.68 14.18 1.02
CA SER A 32 7.55 14.49 1.90
C SER A 32 6.45 15.19 1.11
N THR A 33 5.23 14.64 1.14
CA THR A 33 4.08 15.18 0.43
C THR A 33 2.78 14.89 1.18
N ASN A 34 1.76 15.71 0.98
CA ASN A 34 0.38 15.37 1.36
C ASN A 34 -0.47 14.98 0.14
N SER A 35 0.08 14.97 -1.07
CA SER A 35 -0.59 14.47 -2.27
C SER A 35 -0.07 13.07 -2.57
N VAL A 36 -0.93 12.07 -2.40
CA VAL A 36 -0.59 10.65 -2.56
C VAL A 36 -1.55 10.03 -3.56
N THR A 37 -1.06 9.18 -4.44
CA THR A 37 -1.92 8.40 -5.34
C THR A 37 -2.07 6.98 -4.80
N VAL A 38 -3.32 6.56 -4.62
CA VAL A 38 -3.72 5.23 -4.15
C VAL A 38 -4.03 4.36 -5.35
N SER A 39 -3.44 3.18 -5.44
CA SER A 39 -3.75 2.18 -6.47
C SER A 39 -4.67 1.09 -5.91
N SER A 40 -5.64 0.62 -6.70
CA SER A 40 -6.45 -0.57 -6.35
C SER A 40 -5.57 -1.79 -6.12
N ASN A 41 -4.45 -1.87 -6.85
CA ASN A 41 -3.47 -2.95 -6.86
C ASN A 41 -2.48 -2.91 -5.68
N GLY A 42 -2.79 -2.23 -4.57
CA GLY A 42 -2.03 -2.31 -3.33
C GLY A 42 -0.76 -1.44 -3.24
N LEU A 43 -0.69 -0.37 -4.04
CA LEU A 43 0.39 0.62 -4.01
C LEU A 43 -0.06 1.96 -3.45
N LEU A 44 0.86 2.66 -2.78
CA LEU A 44 0.78 4.09 -2.51
C LEU A 44 1.99 4.80 -3.12
N CYS A 45 1.73 5.71 -4.05
CA CYS A 45 2.76 6.47 -4.75
C CYS A 45 2.74 7.92 -4.26
N LEU A 46 3.89 8.44 -3.82
CA LEU A 46 4.01 9.83 -3.35
C LEU A 46 4.21 10.84 -4.49
N ASP A 47 4.51 10.36 -5.70
CA ASP A 47 4.69 11.18 -6.90
C ASP A 47 4.01 10.48 -8.09
N SER A 48 4.76 10.06 -9.12
CA SER A 48 4.22 9.27 -10.23
C SER A 48 3.75 7.88 -9.79
N CYS A 49 2.59 7.47 -10.31
CA CYS A 49 1.94 6.20 -9.97
C CYS A 49 1.55 5.38 -11.20
N THR A 50 1.13 4.14 -10.94
CA THR A 50 0.74 3.16 -11.95
C THR A 50 -0.50 2.41 -11.50
N ASN A 51 -1.29 1.99 -12.48
CA ASN A 51 -2.39 1.06 -12.28
C ASN A 51 -2.01 -0.38 -12.68
N ALA A 52 -0.74 -0.69 -12.94
CA ALA A 52 -0.32 -2.02 -13.35
C ALA A 52 -0.73 -3.08 -12.31
N TYR A 53 -1.48 -4.11 -12.73
CA TYR A 53 -1.76 -5.31 -11.94
C TYR A 53 -0.57 -6.28 -11.90
N SER A 54 0.21 -6.33 -12.99
CA SER A 54 1.31 -7.28 -13.12
C SER A 54 2.50 -6.84 -12.28
N ASN A 55 2.76 -7.59 -11.22
CA ASN A 55 3.83 -7.32 -10.26
C ASN A 55 5.20 -7.81 -10.76
N GLY A 56 6.26 -7.46 -10.03
CA GLY A 56 7.61 -7.89 -10.37
C GLY A 56 8.67 -7.47 -9.37
N ASN A 57 9.94 -7.66 -9.74
CA ASN A 57 11.06 -7.27 -8.90
C ASN A 57 11.13 -5.75 -8.70
N LEU A 58 11.60 -5.34 -7.51
CA LEU A 58 11.98 -3.96 -7.25
C LEU A 58 13.51 -3.81 -7.43
N PRO A 59 13.99 -2.67 -7.98
CA PRO A 59 13.18 -1.56 -8.45
C PRO A 59 12.45 -1.89 -9.76
N THR A 60 11.19 -1.46 -9.87
CA THR A 60 10.36 -1.56 -11.09
C THR A 60 10.32 -0.22 -11.84
N THR A 61 10.27 -0.27 -13.16
CA THR A 61 10.11 0.91 -14.01
C THR A 61 8.67 1.42 -14.09
N ASN A 62 7.70 0.69 -13.50
CA ASN A 62 6.29 1.07 -13.56
C ASN A 62 5.97 2.33 -12.74
N VAL A 63 6.82 2.71 -11.77
CA VAL A 63 6.72 3.96 -11.02
C VAL A 63 8.01 4.76 -11.13
N GLY A 64 7.90 6.09 -11.16
CA GLY A 64 9.05 6.98 -11.27
C GLY A 64 9.50 7.57 -9.92
N GLY A 65 8.66 7.51 -8.89
CA GLY A 65 8.93 8.15 -7.59
C GLY A 65 8.67 7.26 -6.37
N PRO A 66 8.84 7.81 -5.15
CA PRO A 66 8.78 7.05 -3.92
C PRO A 66 7.44 6.34 -3.75
N THR A 67 7.50 5.02 -3.62
CA THR A 67 6.31 4.15 -3.63
C THR A 67 6.41 3.08 -2.57
N ALA A 68 5.31 2.89 -1.85
CA ALA A 68 5.08 1.78 -0.93
C ALA A 68 4.26 0.69 -1.65
N PHE A 69 4.79 -0.53 -1.69
CA PHE A 69 4.14 -1.71 -2.26
C PHE A 69 3.76 -2.63 -1.11
N ALA A 70 2.54 -2.51 -0.61
CA ALA A 70 2.10 -3.32 0.53
C ALA A 70 1.64 -4.72 0.08
N PHE A 71 1.04 -4.80 -1.09
CA PHE A 71 0.65 -6.05 -1.72
C PHE A 71 0.41 -5.80 -3.20
N TRP A 72 1.49 -5.53 -3.95
CA TRP A 72 1.37 -5.27 -5.38
C TRP A 72 1.06 -6.57 -6.13
N ASP A 73 -0.19 -6.68 -6.60
CA ASP A 73 -0.77 -7.80 -7.31
C ASP A 73 -2.04 -7.33 -8.05
N ASP A 74 -2.72 -8.24 -8.74
CA ASP A 74 -3.99 -7.99 -9.43
C ASP A 74 -5.17 -7.99 -8.44
N LEU A 75 -5.48 -6.82 -7.88
CA LEU A 75 -6.48 -6.64 -6.83
C LEU A 75 -7.69 -5.84 -7.31
N ILE A 76 -8.86 -6.31 -6.90
CA ILE A 76 -10.14 -5.75 -7.30
C ILE A 76 -11.01 -5.47 -6.07
N ILE A 77 -11.60 -4.28 -6.05
CA ILE A 77 -12.61 -3.90 -5.06
C ILE A 77 -13.97 -4.25 -5.66
N TYR A 78 -14.63 -5.29 -5.17
CA TYR A 78 -15.96 -5.66 -5.67
C TYR A 78 -17.06 -4.74 -5.10
N GLY A 79 -17.77 -4.03 -5.98
CA GLY A 79 -18.85 -3.13 -5.58
C GLY A 79 -19.99 -3.84 -4.85
N SER A 80 -20.62 -3.16 -3.90
CA SER A 80 -21.75 -3.69 -3.10
C SER A 80 -21.44 -4.93 -2.24
N THR A 81 -20.16 -5.23 -1.97
CA THR A 81 -19.74 -6.36 -1.12
C THR A 81 -19.16 -5.96 0.24
N GLY A 82 -19.06 -4.65 0.51
CA GLY A 82 -18.36 -4.11 1.68
C GLY A 82 -16.85 -3.97 1.48
N GLN A 83 -16.28 -4.52 0.41
CA GLN A 83 -14.92 -4.23 -0.04
C GLN A 83 -14.74 -2.76 -0.36
N MET A 84 -13.64 -2.19 0.09
CA MET A 84 -13.33 -0.77 -0.06
C MET A 84 -11.88 -0.46 0.32
N VAL A 85 -11.37 0.67 -0.16
CA VAL A 85 -10.15 1.27 0.36
C VAL A 85 -10.50 2.56 1.11
N TYR A 86 -9.94 2.70 2.31
CA TYR A 86 -10.11 3.87 3.16
C TYR A 86 -8.76 4.52 3.46
N TYR A 87 -8.79 5.82 3.75
CA TYR A 87 -7.66 6.52 4.37
C TYR A 87 -8.12 7.29 5.60
N SER A 88 -7.22 7.54 6.53
CA SER A 88 -7.50 8.36 7.70
C SER A 88 -6.23 9.00 8.25
N THR A 89 -6.38 10.14 8.93
CA THR A 89 -5.36 10.67 9.82
C THR A 89 -5.94 10.70 11.23
N THR A 90 -5.20 10.16 12.19
CA THR A 90 -5.59 10.12 13.61
C THR A 90 -4.49 10.70 14.49
N GLY A 91 -4.82 11.03 15.74
CA GLY A 91 -3.90 11.66 16.69
C GLY A 91 -3.83 13.18 16.55
N THR A 92 -2.83 13.78 17.19
CA THR A 92 -2.59 15.23 17.21
C THR A 92 -1.14 15.51 16.85
N ALA A 93 -0.89 16.64 16.17
CA ALA A 93 0.47 17.04 15.83
C ALA A 93 1.36 17.12 17.09
N PRO A 94 2.64 16.72 17.01
CA PRO A 94 3.35 16.16 15.85
C PRO A 94 3.31 14.62 15.77
N ASN A 95 2.35 13.95 16.43
CA ASN A 95 2.28 12.49 16.55
C ASN A 95 1.09 11.88 15.80
N ARG A 96 0.72 12.45 14.64
CA ARG A 96 -0.38 11.90 13.83
C ARG A 96 0.05 10.63 13.10
N ILE A 97 -0.91 9.74 12.88
CA ILE A 97 -0.75 8.53 12.08
C ILE A 97 -1.68 8.65 10.87
N THR A 98 -1.13 8.56 9.67
CA THR A 98 -1.90 8.44 8.45
C THR A 98 -1.93 6.97 8.04
N GLY A 99 -3.14 6.41 7.96
CA GLY A 99 -3.36 5.02 7.58
C GLY A 99 -4.18 4.89 6.30
N PHE A 100 -3.84 3.89 5.51
CA PHE A 100 -4.61 3.42 4.36
C PHE A 100 -4.99 1.98 4.60
N GLU A 101 -6.27 1.65 4.50
CA GLU A 101 -6.81 0.32 4.77
C GLU A 101 -7.44 -0.24 3.52
N TYR A 102 -6.96 -1.41 3.11
CA TYR A 102 -7.43 -2.15 1.96
C TYR A 102 -8.27 -3.32 2.44
N TYR A 103 -9.51 -3.40 1.98
CA TYR A 103 -10.35 -4.59 2.07
C TYR A 103 -10.81 -4.94 0.65
N THR A 104 -10.15 -5.93 0.05
CA THR A 104 -10.17 -6.22 -1.40
C THR A 104 -10.14 -7.73 -1.66
N SER A 105 -10.03 -8.16 -2.90
CA SER A 105 -9.86 -9.56 -3.30
C SER A 105 -8.97 -9.66 -4.55
N PRO A 106 -8.38 -10.82 -4.86
CA PRO A 106 -7.82 -11.06 -6.18
C PRO A 106 -8.90 -11.11 -7.24
N VAL A 107 -8.54 -10.77 -8.48
CA VAL A 107 -9.43 -10.89 -9.63
C VAL A 107 -9.99 -12.32 -9.74
N SER A 108 -11.26 -12.41 -10.15
CA SER A 108 -12.03 -13.66 -10.30
C SER A 108 -12.32 -14.45 -9.03
N THR A 109 -11.90 -13.99 -7.85
CA THR A 109 -12.09 -14.71 -6.58
C THR A 109 -12.68 -13.80 -5.48
N PRO A 110 -13.92 -13.29 -5.66
CA PRO A 110 -14.52 -12.24 -4.81
C PRO A 110 -14.73 -12.58 -3.33
N ALA A 111 -14.59 -13.86 -2.95
CA ALA A 111 -14.71 -14.33 -1.57
C ALA A 111 -13.35 -14.59 -0.91
N GLN A 112 -12.24 -14.36 -1.61
CA GLN A 112 -10.89 -14.46 -1.07
C GLN A 112 -10.44 -13.09 -0.58
N TYR A 113 -10.84 -12.73 0.63
CA TYR A 113 -10.61 -11.38 1.15
C TYR A 113 -9.14 -11.15 1.50
N TYR A 114 -8.62 -10.02 1.05
CA TYR A 114 -7.34 -9.45 1.44
C TYR A 114 -7.59 -8.18 2.23
N HIS A 115 -7.16 -8.20 3.50
CA HIS A 115 -7.33 -7.12 4.46
C HIS A 115 -5.97 -6.72 5.03
N PHE A 116 -5.53 -5.52 4.70
CA PHE A 116 -4.24 -5.00 5.17
C PHE A 116 -4.26 -3.48 5.31
N GLN A 117 -3.30 -2.96 6.08
CA GLN A 117 -3.12 -1.54 6.31
C GLN A 117 -1.70 -1.09 6.00
N ILE A 118 -1.58 0.16 5.55
CA ILE A 118 -0.33 0.89 5.34
C ILE A 118 -0.34 2.12 6.24
N LEU A 119 0.67 2.25 7.10
CA LEU A 119 0.71 3.26 8.15
C LEU A 119 1.99 4.09 8.04
N PHE A 120 1.79 5.41 8.01
CA PHE A 120 2.84 6.42 8.10
C PHE A 120 2.69 7.21 9.40
N TYR A 121 3.81 7.61 9.98
CA TYR A 121 3.86 8.28 11.28
C TYR A 121 4.51 9.65 11.11
N GLU A 122 3.82 10.71 11.52
CA GLU A 122 4.31 12.09 11.38
C GLU A 122 5.64 12.32 12.11
N ASN A 123 5.84 11.67 13.26
CA ASN A 123 7.04 11.77 14.08
C ASN A 123 8.15 10.76 13.71
N LEU A 124 7.90 9.85 12.76
CA LEU A 124 8.88 8.87 12.27
C LEU A 124 8.93 8.92 10.74
N PRO A 125 9.44 10.02 10.14
CA PRO A 125 9.57 10.11 8.70
C PRO A 125 10.46 8.97 8.18
N ASN A 126 10.20 8.50 6.95
CA ASN A 126 10.89 7.36 6.31
C ASN A 126 10.59 5.99 6.91
N ILE A 127 9.68 5.91 7.89
CA ILE A 127 9.13 4.66 8.39
C ILE A 127 7.75 4.44 7.79
N VAL A 128 7.56 3.30 7.14
CA VAL A 128 6.24 2.81 6.74
C VAL A 128 6.02 1.42 7.32
N LYS A 129 4.83 1.21 7.88
CA LYS A 129 4.43 -0.07 8.48
C LYS A 129 3.28 -0.70 7.69
N TYR A 130 3.41 -1.97 7.38
CA TYR A 130 2.33 -2.80 6.84
C TYR A 130 1.80 -3.74 7.92
N VAL A 131 0.48 -3.89 8.02
CA VAL A 131 -0.19 -4.83 8.93
C VAL A 131 -1.15 -5.67 8.10
N TYR A 132 -1.05 -6.99 8.20
CA TYR A 132 -1.89 -7.93 7.46
C TYR A 132 -2.88 -8.60 8.41
N PHE A 133 -4.17 -8.41 8.16
CA PHE A 133 -5.26 -9.00 8.93
C PHE A 133 -5.81 -10.24 8.22
N GLU A 134 -5.92 -10.25 6.90
CA GLU A 134 -6.40 -11.42 6.17
C GLU A 134 -5.73 -11.47 4.80
N ILE A 135 -5.17 -12.63 4.43
CA ILE A 135 -4.61 -12.88 3.10
C ILE A 135 -4.96 -14.34 2.75
N TYR A 136 -6.16 -14.55 2.19
CA TYR A 136 -6.77 -15.88 2.03
C TYR A 136 -5.92 -16.89 1.24
N ALA A 137 -5.44 -16.53 0.04
CA ALA A 137 -4.65 -17.44 -0.81
C ALA A 137 -3.12 -17.29 -0.63
N GLY A 138 -2.69 -16.59 0.42
CA GLY A 138 -1.29 -16.21 0.62
C GLY A 138 -0.79 -15.17 -0.38
N SER A 139 0.53 -14.95 -0.40
CA SER A 139 1.20 -13.90 -1.18
C SER A 139 2.01 -14.42 -2.38
N SER A 140 1.58 -15.54 -2.98
CA SER A 140 2.35 -16.23 -4.02
C SER A 140 2.53 -15.45 -5.33
N SER A 141 1.74 -14.40 -5.56
CA SER A 141 1.78 -13.56 -6.76
C SER A 141 2.06 -12.09 -6.43
N ALA A 142 2.45 -11.76 -5.19
CA ALA A 142 2.56 -10.37 -4.77
C ALA A 142 4.02 -9.89 -4.64
N THR A 143 4.23 -8.61 -4.91
CA THR A 143 5.44 -7.87 -4.53
C THR A 143 5.19 -7.01 -3.30
N ILE A 144 6.05 -7.14 -2.29
CA ILE A 144 5.98 -6.40 -1.04
C ILE A 144 7.32 -5.70 -0.79
N GLY A 145 7.29 -4.39 -0.61
CA GLY A 145 8.49 -3.59 -0.42
C GLY A 145 8.26 -2.09 -0.49
N VAL A 146 9.36 -1.36 -0.67
CA VAL A 146 9.41 0.09 -0.88
C VAL A 146 10.48 0.41 -1.93
N GLN A 147 10.28 1.47 -2.70
CA GLN A 147 11.20 1.91 -3.75
C GLN A 147 11.23 3.43 -3.85
N GLN A 148 12.41 4.01 -4.09
CA GLN A 148 12.58 5.46 -4.28
C GLN A 148 12.21 5.92 -5.70
N SER A 149 12.69 5.20 -6.71
CA SER A 149 12.57 5.61 -8.12
C SER A 149 12.70 4.39 -9.03
N SER A 150 12.49 4.54 -10.34
CA SER A 150 12.62 3.45 -11.32
C SER A 150 14.00 2.78 -11.36
N SER A 151 15.05 3.44 -10.84
CA SER A 151 16.41 2.89 -10.70
C SER A 151 16.79 2.56 -9.26
N GLY A 152 15.85 2.63 -8.32
CA GLY A 152 16.07 2.42 -6.89
C GLY A 152 16.59 3.66 -6.17
N PRO A 153 17.16 3.49 -4.95
CA PRO A 153 17.19 2.27 -4.14
C PRO A 153 15.79 1.70 -3.83
N SER A 154 15.75 0.43 -3.45
CA SER A 154 14.54 -0.27 -3.03
C SER A 154 14.85 -1.25 -1.90
N THR A 155 13.89 -1.48 -1.03
CA THR A 155 13.95 -2.52 0.00
C THR A 155 12.80 -3.50 -0.23
N THR A 156 13.15 -4.69 -0.67
CA THR A 156 12.18 -5.75 -1.03
C THR A 156 12.06 -6.74 0.13
N TYR A 157 10.83 -7.04 0.54
CA TYR A 157 10.55 -8.14 1.46
C TYR A 157 10.34 -9.44 0.70
N SER A 158 9.45 -9.43 -0.31
CA SER A 158 9.11 -10.62 -1.09
C SER A 158 8.65 -10.28 -2.50
N VAL A 159 8.89 -11.20 -3.42
CA VAL A 159 8.35 -11.20 -4.79
C VAL A 159 7.87 -12.60 -5.09
N ASN A 160 6.59 -12.77 -5.44
CA ASN A 160 6.00 -14.05 -5.84
C ASN A 160 6.32 -15.20 -4.87
N GLN A 161 6.31 -14.91 -3.58
CA GLN A 161 6.66 -15.86 -2.53
C GLN A 161 5.40 -16.29 -1.80
N ALA A 162 5.05 -17.57 -1.95
CA ALA A 162 3.92 -18.16 -1.25
C ALA A 162 4.07 -18.00 0.26
N TYR A 163 2.98 -17.61 0.92
CA TYR A 163 2.88 -17.48 2.38
C TYR A 163 3.93 -16.54 3.03
N ALA A 164 4.43 -15.52 2.31
CA ALA A 164 5.32 -14.52 2.90
C ALA A 164 4.61 -13.70 4.01
N VAL A 165 3.32 -13.43 3.83
CA VAL A 165 2.49 -12.76 4.84
C VAL A 165 1.22 -13.57 5.14
N SER A 166 0.73 -13.45 6.37
CA SER A 166 -0.50 -14.08 6.88
C SER A 166 -1.08 -13.23 8.02
N TYR A 167 -2.18 -13.68 8.63
CA TYR A 167 -2.79 -13.04 9.82
C TYR A 167 -1.71 -12.65 10.85
N ASN A 168 -1.77 -11.40 11.34
CA ASN A 168 -0.84 -10.79 12.29
C ASN A 168 0.59 -10.54 11.80
N THR A 169 0.91 -10.80 10.53
CA THR A 169 2.23 -10.37 10.02
C THR A 169 2.32 -8.85 10.04
N THR A 170 3.40 -8.33 10.60
CA THR A 170 3.71 -6.90 10.55
C THR A 170 5.06 -6.70 9.90
N LEU A 171 5.15 -5.76 8.95
CA LEU A 171 6.40 -5.35 8.32
C LEU A 171 6.64 -3.88 8.61
N ILE A 172 7.87 -3.53 8.98
CA ILE A 172 8.29 -2.14 9.18
C ILE A 172 9.48 -1.90 8.26
N PHE A 173 9.34 -0.97 7.32
CA PHE A 173 10.41 -0.55 6.43
C PHE A 173 11.00 0.76 6.91
N ASP A 174 12.33 0.82 6.95
CA ASP A 174 13.11 2.04 7.17
C ASP A 174 13.84 2.40 5.89
N THR A 175 13.36 3.43 5.19
CA THR A 175 13.96 3.85 3.92
C THR A 175 15.23 4.66 4.06
N ASN A 176 15.60 5.11 5.28
CA ASN A 176 16.91 5.69 5.52
C ASN A 176 17.97 4.58 5.63
N ALA A 177 17.64 3.50 6.35
CA ALA A 177 18.53 2.36 6.51
C ALA A 177 18.51 1.39 5.32
N GLY A 178 17.45 1.42 4.51
CA GLY A 178 17.24 0.45 3.43
C GLY A 178 16.90 -0.94 3.96
N THR A 179 16.31 -1.04 5.15
CA THR A 179 16.04 -2.30 5.85
C THR A 179 14.54 -2.51 6.07
N TYR A 180 14.18 -3.76 6.39
CA TYR A 180 12.87 -4.08 6.92
C TYR A 180 13.00 -4.94 8.18
N THR A 181 11.98 -4.88 9.03
CA THR A 181 11.79 -5.78 10.18
C THR A 181 10.44 -6.47 10.03
N ARG A 182 10.42 -7.79 10.24
CA ARG A 182 9.19 -8.58 10.34
C ARG A 182 8.91 -8.90 11.81
N LEU A 183 7.71 -8.58 12.26
CA LEU A 183 7.19 -8.87 13.60
C LEU A 183 6.05 -9.88 13.51
#